data_AF-A0A8T5RC77-F1
#
_entry.id   AF-A0A8T5RC77-F1
#
_cell.length_a   1.000
_cell.length_b   1.000
_cell.length_c   1.000
_cell.angle_alpha   90.00
_cell.angle_beta   90.00
_cell.angle_gamma   90.00
#
_symmetry.space_group_name_H-M   'P 1'
#
loop_
_entity.id
_entity.type
_entity.pdbx_description
1 polymer ?
#
loop_
_entity_poly.entity_id
_entity_poly.type
_entity_poly.pdbx_seq_one_letter_code
_entity_poly.pdbx_strand_id
1 'polypeptide(L)'
;DSLKIKGHTVHFDGTEDQGRDRKATKYLVPRGTTFSKALNQIDRQEGLHEVKGLLMDSMKNRTMIVRFISLGPPNSVFTILGLQCTDSWYVAHAEDLLYRSGYKVFCQAEPNREFLRVLHSAGKLDKNMTSIEDDKKAIYVDFMDSTIYSVNTQYAGNSVGFKKLAFRLAIRKANYEGWLAEHMMLMGVYGPGGRKTYFSGAFPSACGKTSTAMLPGETILGDDIAYIRDIGSVARAVNVESGIFGIIKDVNPEDDVSIHKVLN
;
A
#
# COMPACT_ATOMS: atom_id res chain seq x y z
N ASP A 1 7.31 29.86 1.82
CA ASP A 1 8.41 29.39 2.67
C ASP A 1 8.95 28.06 2.17
N SER A 2 10.26 27.97 1.95
CA SER A 2 10.91 26.69 1.65
C SER A 2 10.93 25.84 2.92
N LEU A 3 10.62 24.55 2.80
CA LEU A 3 10.75 23.60 3.90
C LEU A 3 12.21 23.58 4.40
N LYS A 4 12.40 23.38 5.72
CA LYS A 4 13.72 23.38 6.35
C LYS A 4 14.66 22.31 5.78
N ILE A 5 14.10 21.23 5.22
CA ILE A 5 14.85 20.10 4.67
C ILE A 5 14.66 20.04 3.17
N LYS A 6 15.76 20.06 2.43
CA LYS A 6 15.76 20.02 0.97
C LYS A 6 15.21 18.68 0.49
N GLY A 7 14.26 18.73 -0.45
CA GLY A 7 13.64 17.54 -1.04
C GLY A 7 12.45 16.98 -0.26
N HIS A 8 12.12 17.55 0.91
CA HIS A 8 10.88 17.21 1.61
C HIS A 8 9.68 17.90 0.94
N THR A 9 8.51 17.29 1.07
CA THR A 9 7.22 17.86 0.66
C THR A 9 6.21 17.70 1.78
N VAL A 10 5.26 18.62 1.89
CA VAL A 10 4.12 18.52 2.81
C VAL A 10 2.85 18.47 1.99
N HIS A 11 1.98 17.51 2.31
CA HIS A 11 0.64 17.40 1.75
C HIS A 11 -0.38 17.57 2.88
N PHE A 12 -1.45 18.30 2.59
CA PHE A 12 -2.57 18.46 3.50
C PHE A 12 -3.78 17.79 2.87
N ASP A 13 -4.28 16.74 3.52
CA ASP A 13 -5.54 16.13 3.14
C ASP A 13 -6.73 17.05 3.49
N GLY A 14 -7.87 16.84 2.83
CA GLY A 14 -9.12 17.54 3.16
C GLY A 14 -9.61 17.18 4.57
N THR A 15 -10.36 18.06 5.22
CA THR A 15 -10.82 17.85 6.62
C THR A 15 -11.68 16.60 6.78
N GLU A 16 -12.45 16.25 5.75
CA GLU A 16 -13.32 15.05 5.71
C GLU A 16 -12.57 13.78 5.23
N ASP A 17 -11.25 13.87 5.02
CA ASP A 17 -10.43 12.77 4.50
C ASP A 17 -9.11 12.62 5.26
N GLN A 18 -9.20 12.45 6.58
CA GLN A 18 -8.02 12.35 7.48
C GLN A 18 -7.72 10.92 7.95
N GLY A 19 -8.42 9.93 7.40
CA GLY A 19 -8.37 8.58 7.93
C GLY A 19 -8.94 7.53 6.99
N ARG A 20 -8.70 6.27 7.34
CA ARG A 20 -9.31 5.15 6.61
C ARG A 20 -10.81 5.12 6.83
N ASP A 21 -11.56 5.04 5.74
CA ASP A 21 -13.01 4.98 5.80
C ASP A 21 -13.52 3.55 5.58
N ARG A 22 -13.85 2.87 6.69
CA ARG A 22 -14.41 1.51 6.65
C ARG A 22 -15.83 1.45 6.11
N LYS A 23 -16.59 2.56 6.18
CA LYS A 23 -17.97 2.62 5.69
C LYS A 23 -17.99 2.79 4.17
N ALA A 24 -17.09 3.60 3.63
CA ALA A 24 -16.90 3.76 2.19
C ALA A 24 -16.15 2.58 1.54
N THR A 25 -15.44 1.77 2.33
CA THR A 25 -14.76 0.56 1.83
C THR A 25 -15.75 -0.59 1.67
N LYS A 26 -15.93 -1.10 0.44
CA LYS A 26 -16.78 -2.28 0.14
C LYS A 26 -16.00 -3.37 -0.60
N TYR A 27 -16.33 -4.63 -0.30
CA TYR A 27 -15.80 -5.79 -1.02
C TYR A 27 -16.82 -6.29 -2.04
N LEU A 28 -16.38 -6.42 -3.30
CA LEU A 28 -17.22 -6.86 -4.39
C LEU A 28 -17.27 -8.39 -4.41
N VAL A 29 -18.44 -8.95 -4.10
CA VAL A 29 -18.63 -10.40 -3.99
C VAL A 29 -19.58 -10.91 -5.09
N PRO A 30 -19.23 -11.99 -5.81
CA PRO A 30 -20.15 -12.63 -6.74
C PRO A 30 -21.42 -13.13 -6.04
N ARG A 31 -22.54 -13.16 -6.77
CA ARG A 31 -23.80 -13.75 -6.27
C ARG A 31 -23.57 -15.16 -5.75
N GLY A 32 -24.15 -15.47 -4.59
CA GLY A 32 -24.01 -16.77 -3.93
C GLY A 32 -22.73 -16.94 -3.11
N THR A 33 -21.79 -15.98 -3.15
CA THR A 33 -20.63 -15.95 -2.26
C THR A 33 -20.83 -14.89 -1.19
N THR A 34 -20.46 -15.20 0.05
CA THR A 34 -20.43 -14.22 1.15
C THR A 34 -19.13 -14.35 1.91
N PHE A 35 -18.56 -13.21 2.29
CA PHE A 35 -17.47 -13.16 3.25
C PHE A 35 -18.01 -12.94 4.67
N SER A 36 -17.08 -12.92 5.62
CA SER A 36 -17.37 -12.60 7.03
C SER A 36 -18.23 -11.35 7.14
N LYS A 37 -19.24 -11.38 8.02
CA LYS A 37 -20.11 -10.24 8.32
C LYS A 37 -19.36 -9.00 8.84
N ALA A 38 -18.11 -9.17 9.27
CA ALA A 38 -17.23 -8.06 9.66
C ALA A 38 -16.71 -7.24 8.46
N LEU A 39 -16.84 -7.76 7.24
CA LEU A 39 -16.45 -7.08 6.01
C LEU A 39 -17.69 -6.46 5.35
N ASN A 40 -17.64 -5.15 5.12
CA ASN A 40 -18.65 -4.45 4.36
C ASN A 40 -18.61 -4.91 2.89
N GLN A 41 -19.66 -5.55 2.40
CA GLN A 41 -19.67 -6.24 1.11
C GLN A 41 -20.94 -5.94 0.31
N ILE A 42 -20.85 -6.01 -1.00
CA ILE A 42 -21.94 -5.73 -1.95
C ILE A 42 -21.87 -6.70 -3.13
N ASP A 43 -23.01 -6.93 -3.81
CA ASP A 43 -23.02 -7.65 -5.08
C ASP A 43 -22.01 -7.03 -6.05
N ARG A 44 -21.20 -7.89 -6.67
CA ARG A 44 -20.11 -7.45 -7.54
C ARG A 44 -20.60 -6.57 -8.68
N GLN A 45 -21.70 -6.92 -9.35
CA GLN A 45 -22.18 -6.15 -10.51
C GLN A 45 -22.75 -4.81 -10.08
N GLU A 46 -23.50 -4.80 -8.98
CA GLU A 46 -24.03 -3.56 -8.38
C GLU A 46 -22.89 -2.61 -7.99
N GLY A 47 -21.90 -3.10 -7.24
CA GLY A 47 -20.78 -2.27 -6.80
C GLY A 47 -19.87 -1.83 -7.95
N LEU A 48 -19.67 -2.66 -8.98
CA LEU A 48 -18.95 -2.25 -10.20
C LEU A 48 -19.70 -1.13 -10.94
N HIS A 49 -21.02 -1.23 -11.04
CA HIS A 49 -21.84 -0.18 -11.67
C HIS A 49 -21.73 1.14 -10.91
N GLU A 50 -21.87 1.10 -9.58
CA GLU A 50 -21.76 2.28 -8.71
C GLU A 50 -20.39 2.95 -8.82
N VAL A 51 -19.29 2.22 -8.60
CA VAL A 51 -17.95 2.83 -8.56
C VAL A 51 -17.47 3.28 -9.94
N LYS A 52 -17.81 2.55 -11.01
CA LYS A 52 -17.48 2.98 -12.38
C LYS A 52 -18.30 4.19 -12.80
N GLY A 53 -19.53 4.33 -12.29
CA GLY A 53 -20.33 5.54 -12.47
C GLY A 53 -19.65 6.75 -11.83
N LEU A 54 -19.13 6.62 -10.61
CA LEU A 54 -18.38 7.69 -9.93
C LEU A 54 -17.04 8.03 -10.61
N LEU A 55 -16.37 7.04 -11.19
CA LEU A 55 -15.11 7.22 -11.93
C LEU A 55 -15.30 7.77 -13.35
N MET A 56 -16.51 7.72 -13.89
CA MET A 56 -16.80 8.22 -15.23
C MET A 56 -16.54 9.72 -15.30
N ASP A 57 -15.71 10.14 -16.26
CA ASP A 57 -15.27 11.52 -16.44
C ASP A 57 -14.61 12.17 -15.21
N SER A 58 -14.28 11.38 -14.18
CA SER A 58 -13.74 11.93 -12.93
C SER A 58 -12.41 12.64 -13.17
N MET A 59 -11.60 12.16 -14.10
CA MET A 59 -10.31 12.75 -14.49
C MET A 59 -10.41 13.73 -15.67
N LYS A 60 -11.62 14.18 -16.05
CA LYS A 60 -11.78 15.07 -17.20
C LYS A 60 -10.93 16.33 -17.05
N ASN A 61 -10.17 16.67 -18.10
CA ASN A 61 -9.20 17.77 -18.14
C ASN A 61 -8.06 17.65 -17.11
N ARG A 62 -7.79 16.46 -16.59
CA ARG A 62 -6.65 16.15 -15.72
C ARG A 62 -5.78 15.06 -16.34
N THR A 63 -4.51 15.05 -15.98
CA THR A 63 -3.58 14.00 -16.40
C THR A 63 -3.85 12.73 -15.62
N MET A 64 -4.14 11.63 -16.32
CA MET A 64 -4.07 10.29 -15.73
C MET A 64 -2.60 9.86 -15.65
N ILE A 65 -2.09 9.77 -14.43
CA ILE A 65 -0.75 9.31 -14.11
C ILE A 65 -0.79 7.79 -13.95
N VAL A 66 0.07 7.09 -14.67
CA VAL A 66 0.17 5.63 -14.62
C VAL A 66 1.47 5.24 -13.93
N ARG A 67 1.36 4.54 -12.80
CA ARG A 67 2.49 4.06 -12.02
C ARG A 67 2.61 2.54 -12.12
N PHE A 68 3.76 2.11 -12.63
CA PHE A 68 4.14 0.71 -12.71
C PHE A 68 4.99 0.35 -11.51
N ILE A 69 4.56 -0.63 -10.74
CA ILE A 69 5.09 -0.93 -9.41
C ILE A 69 5.48 -2.40 -9.32
N SER A 70 6.57 -2.66 -8.59
CA SER A 70 7.00 -3.99 -8.16
C SER A 70 6.86 -4.10 -6.65
N LEU A 71 5.94 -4.95 -6.22
CA LEU A 71 5.82 -5.42 -4.85
C LEU A 71 6.89 -6.49 -4.61
N GLY A 72 7.77 -6.22 -3.65
CA GLY A 72 8.99 -6.98 -3.44
C GLY A 72 10.07 -6.68 -4.47
N PRO A 73 11.26 -7.32 -4.35
CA PRO A 73 12.37 -7.12 -5.26
C PRO A 73 11.99 -7.46 -6.71
N PRO A 74 12.30 -6.61 -7.70
CA PRO A 74 12.02 -6.89 -9.10
C PRO A 74 12.85 -8.09 -9.60
N ASN A 75 12.33 -8.79 -10.60
CA ASN A 75 12.97 -9.97 -11.20
C ASN A 75 13.31 -11.08 -10.19
N SER A 76 12.48 -11.24 -9.16
CA SER A 76 12.61 -12.30 -8.17
C SER A 76 11.35 -13.18 -8.16
N VAL A 77 11.46 -14.35 -7.54
CA VAL A 77 10.29 -15.21 -7.31
C VAL A 77 9.23 -14.53 -6.44
N PHE A 78 9.59 -13.48 -5.69
CA PHE A 78 8.66 -12.71 -4.86
C PHE A 78 7.98 -11.56 -5.61
N THR A 79 8.37 -11.28 -6.85
CA THR A 79 7.85 -10.12 -7.60
C THR A 79 6.35 -10.28 -7.86
N ILE A 80 5.55 -9.39 -7.27
CA ILE A 80 4.16 -9.17 -7.66
C ILE A 80 4.08 -7.82 -8.35
N LEU A 81 3.56 -7.80 -9.58
CA LEU A 81 3.42 -6.57 -10.33
C LEU A 81 2.14 -5.83 -9.94
N GLY A 82 2.22 -4.51 -9.90
CA GLY A 82 1.12 -3.60 -9.64
C GLY A 82 1.08 -2.47 -10.65
N LEU A 83 -0.12 -2.04 -11.04
CA LEU A 83 -0.34 -0.84 -11.82
C LEU A 83 -1.39 0.04 -11.14
N GLN A 84 -1.04 1.30 -10.88
CA GLN A 84 -1.98 2.29 -10.37
C GLN A 84 -2.16 3.45 -11.35
N CYS A 85 -3.42 3.68 -11.73
CA CYS A 85 -3.85 4.90 -12.42
C CYS A 85 -4.40 5.88 -11.39
N THR A 86 -3.95 7.13 -11.45
CA THR A 86 -4.38 8.22 -10.55
C THR A 86 -4.29 9.57 -11.22
N ASP A 87 -5.16 10.51 -10.87
CA ASP A 87 -5.03 11.92 -11.26
C ASP A 87 -4.41 12.81 -10.16
N SER A 88 -4.01 12.19 -9.04
CA SER A 88 -3.35 12.87 -7.93
C SER A 88 -1.83 12.68 -7.97
N TRP A 89 -1.10 13.79 -8.14
CA TRP A 89 0.36 13.82 -8.06
C TRP A 89 0.89 13.43 -6.68
N TYR A 90 0.16 13.76 -5.62
CA TYR A 90 0.49 13.31 -4.26
C TYR A 90 0.50 11.79 -4.18
N VAL A 91 -0.57 11.14 -4.65
CA VAL A 91 -0.69 9.68 -4.63
C VAL A 91 0.41 9.04 -5.48
N ALA A 92 0.64 9.57 -6.69
CA ALA A 92 1.70 9.10 -7.56
C ALA A 92 3.10 9.22 -6.93
N HIS A 93 3.36 10.31 -6.21
CA HIS A 93 4.63 10.51 -5.50
C HIS A 93 4.76 9.57 -4.29
N ALA A 94 3.70 9.38 -3.52
CA ALA A 94 3.70 8.45 -2.38
C ALA A 94 3.95 7.00 -2.83
N GLU A 95 3.38 6.59 -3.96
CA GLU A 95 3.64 5.28 -4.56
C GLU A 95 5.12 5.10 -4.95
N ASP A 96 5.74 6.11 -5.56
CA ASP A 96 7.18 6.08 -5.93
C ASP A 96 8.10 6.00 -4.70
N LEU A 97 7.72 6.60 -3.57
CA LEU A 97 8.48 6.52 -2.32
C LEU A 97 8.34 5.15 -1.66
N LEU A 98 7.14 4.58 -1.69
CA LEU A 98 6.82 3.35 -0.96
C LEU A 98 7.15 2.08 -1.73
N TYR A 99 7.20 2.13 -3.05
CA TYR A 99 7.42 0.95 -3.87
C TYR A 99 8.45 1.13 -4.98
N ARG A 100 8.98 -0.01 -5.43
CA ARG A 100 9.99 -0.06 -6.48
C ARG A 100 9.32 0.13 -7.83
N SER A 101 9.97 0.87 -8.73
CA SER A 101 9.51 0.96 -10.12
C SER A 101 9.45 -0.42 -10.77
N GLY A 102 8.27 -0.78 -11.27
CA GLY A 102 8.01 -2.04 -11.98
C GLY A 102 8.13 -1.93 -13.50
N TYR A 103 8.28 -0.72 -14.07
CA TYR A 103 8.13 -0.47 -15.50
C TYR A 103 8.97 -1.41 -16.38
N LYS A 104 10.26 -1.58 -16.06
CA LYS A 104 11.15 -2.48 -16.81
C LYS A 104 10.68 -3.94 -16.76
N VAL A 105 10.16 -4.39 -15.61
CA VAL A 105 9.65 -5.76 -15.44
C VAL A 105 8.36 -5.95 -16.24
N PHE A 106 7.51 -4.92 -16.32
CA PHE A 106 6.33 -4.93 -17.20
C PHE A 106 6.72 -5.03 -18.68
N CYS A 107 7.71 -4.26 -19.13
CA CYS A 107 8.17 -4.32 -20.53
C CYS A 107 8.76 -5.67 -20.94
N GLN A 108 9.26 -6.44 -19.97
CA GLN A 108 9.86 -7.76 -20.18
C GLN A 108 8.90 -8.90 -19.84
N ALA A 109 7.70 -8.59 -19.33
CA ALA A 109 6.73 -9.59 -18.93
C ALA A 109 6.05 -10.21 -20.15
N GLU A 110 5.67 -11.49 -20.01
CA GLU A 110 4.78 -12.16 -20.94
C GLU A 110 3.46 -11.37 -21.08
N PRO A 111 2.84 -11.30 -22.28
CA PRO A 111 1.64 -10.49 -22.53
C PRO A 111 0.46 -10.73 -21.57
N ASN A 112 0.35 -11.96 -21.04
CA ASN A 112 -0.75 -12.37 -20.16
C ASN A 112 -0.36 -12.44 -18.68
N ARG A 113 0.76 -11.84 -18.29
CA ARG A 113 1.19 -11.83 -16.89
C ARG A 113 0.15 -11.10 -16.03
N GLU A 114 -0.32 -11.77 -14.98
CA GLU A 114 -1.22 -11.14 -14.01
C GLU A 114 -0.52 -10.06 -13.19
N PHE A 115 -1.26 -9.00 -12.88
CA PHE A 115 -0.82 -7.91 -12.01
C PHE A 115 -2.00 -7.34 -11.22
N LEU A 116 -1.70 -6.76 -10.07
CA LEU A 116 -2.66 -6.05 -9.24
C LEU A 116 -2.99 -4.68 -9.84
N ARG A 117 -4.25 -4.29 -9.82
CA ARG A 117 -4.74 -3.07 -10.47
C ARG A 117 -5.32 -2.11 -9.47
N VAL A 118 -5.03 -0.84 -9.60
CA VAL A 118 -5.65 0.23 -8.83
C VAL A 118 -6.11 1.31 -9.80
N LEU A 119 -7.39 1.62 -9.80
CA LEU A 119 -7.95 2.79 -10.47
C LEU A 119 -8.41 3.77 -9.41
N HIS A 120 -7.65 4.84 -9.24
CA HIS A 120 -7.87 5.86 -8.25
C HIS A 120 -8.21 7.20 -8.93
N SER A 121 -9.13 7.98 -8.37
CA SER A 121 -9.36 9.37 -8.77
C SER A 121 -9.64 10.22 -7.54
N ALA A 122 -8.97 11.36 -7.40
CA ALA A 122 -9.25 12.29 -6.31
C ALA A 122 -10.65 12.92 -6.40
N GLY A 123 -11.31 12.83 -7.56
CA GLY A 123 -12.68 13.31 -7.73
C GLY A 123 -12.74 14.81 -7.94
N LYS A 124 -13.87 15.46 -7.64
CA LYS A 124 -13.95 16.92 -7.75
C LYS A 124 -13.07 17.59 -6.70
N LEU A 125 -12.21 18.51 -7.12
CA LEU A 125 -11.27 19.21 -6.23
C LEU A 125 -11.66 20.67 -6.01
N ASP A 126 -11.33 21.21 -4.84
CA ASP A 126 -11.42 22.64 -4.54
C ASP A 126 -10.15 23.42 -4.95
N LYS A 127 -10.14 24.71 -4.62
CA LYS A 127 -8.99 25.60 -4.84
C LYS A 127 -7.71 25.18 -4.09
N ASN A 128 -7.86 24.37 -3.03
CA ASN A 128 -6.75 23.85 -2.23
C ASN A 128 -6.30 22.47 -2.70
N MET A 129 -6.83 21.98 -3.83
CA MET A 129 -6.54 20.66 -4.39
C MET A 129 -6.96 19.51 -3.47
N THR A 130 -8.05 19.71 -2.73
CA THR A 130 -8.66 18.69 -1.86
C THR A 130 -10.00 18.22 -2.42
N SER A 131 -10.30 16.93 -2.30
CA SER A 131 -11.59 16.33 -2.69
C SER A 131 -12.75 16.95 -1.92
N ILE A 132 -13.86 17.27 -2.61
CA ILE A 132 -15.05 17.90 -2.01
C ILE A 132 -16.33 17.07 -2.06
N GLU A 133 -16.27 15.87 -2.61
CA GLU A 133 -17.42 14.95 -2.68
C GLU A 133 -17.22 13.79 -1.70
N ASP A 134 -16.97 14.12 -0.43
CA ASP A 134 -16.73 13.14 0.64
C ASP A 134 -17.94 12.21 0.87
N ASP A 135 -19.15 12.71 0.63
CA ASP A 135 -20.40 11.94 0.67
C ASP A 135 -20.48 10.84 -0.41
N LYS A 136 -19.73 11.00 -1.50
CA LYS A 136 -19.61 10.04 -2.61
C LYS A 136 -18.30 9.27 -2.59
N LYS A 137 -17.59 9.26 -1.46
CA LYS A 137 -16.35 8.48 -1.30
C LYS A 137 -16.62 6.99 -1.47
N ALA A 138 -15.84 6.32 -2.31
CA ALA A 138 -15.98 4.88 -2.53
C ALA A 138 -14.61 4.20 -2.70
N ILE A 139 -14.37 3.14 -1.93
CA ILE A 139 -13.13 2.33 -1.98
C ILE A 139 -13.50 0.85 -2.16
N TYR A 140 -13.54 0.37 -3.39
CA TYR A 140 -14.08 -0.96 -3.71
C TYR A 140 -12.96 -1.93 -4.08
N VAL A 141 -13.02 -3.14 -3.53
CA VAL A 141 -12.02 -4.19 -3.77
C VAL A 141 -12.68 -5.36 -4.52
N ASP A 142 -12.29 -5.56 -5.77
CA ASP A 142 -12.68 -6.70 -6.61
C ASP A 142 -11.62 -7.80 -6.55
N PHE A 143 -11.93 -8.89 -5.85
CA PHE A 143 -11.03 -10.05 -5.76
C PHE A 143 -11.03 -10.93 -7.01
N MET A 144 -12.07 -10.85 -7.85
CA MET A 144 -12.14 -11.66 -9.07
C MET A 144 -11.17 -11.12 -10.11
N ASP A 145 -11.11 -9.80 -10.25
CA ASP A 145 -10.23 -9.14 -11.23
C ASP A 145 -8.95 -8.56 -10.59
N SER A 146 -8.69 -8.83 -9.30
CA SER A 146 -7.57 -8.27 -8.53
C SER A 146 -7.43 -6.76 -8.69
N THR A 147 -8.57 -6.06 -8.66
CA THR A 147 -8.67 -4.63 -8.96
C THR A 147 -9.26 -3.87 -7.78
N ILE A 148 -8.63 -2.75 -7.44
CA ILE A 148 -9.11 -1.79 -6.45
C ILE A 148 -9.58 -0.55 -7.18
N TYR A 149 -10.76 -0.08 -6.84
CA TYR A 149 -11.33 1.17 -7.31
C TYR A 149 -11.40 2.14 -6.13
N SER A 150 -10.94 3.37 -6.29
CA SER A 150 -10.95 4.38 -5.23
C SER A 150 -11.30 5.75 -5.82
N VAL A 151 -12.28 6.44 -5.28
CA VAL A 151 -12.75 7.72 -5.82
C VAL A 151 -13.18 8.69 -4.72
N ASN A 152 -12.99 9.99 -4.97
CA ASN A 152 -13.32 11.10 -4.07
C ASN A 152 -12.54 11.10 -2.74
N THR A 153 -11.30 10.60 -2.76
CA THR A 153 -10.39 10.55 -1.61
C THR A 153 -8.96 10.79 -2.07
N GLN A 154 -8.13 11.37 -1.21
CA GLN A 154 -6.69 11.54 -1.42
C GLN A 154 -5.89 10.96 -0.27
N TYR A 155 -6.48 10.76 0.92
CA TYR A 155 -5.80 10.19 2.07
C TYR A 155 -5.09 8.88 1.73
N ALA A 156 -3.80 8.79 2.01
CA ALA A 156 -2.97 7.66 1.60
C ALA A 156 -3.54 6.29 1.99
N GLY A 157 -4.23 6.19 3.15
CA GLY A 157 -4.86 4.96 3.58
C GLY A 157 -5.96 4.41 2.65
N ASN A 158 -6.52 5.26 1.79
CA ASN A 158 -7.62 5.00 0.85
C ASN A 158 -7.18 5.13 -0.62
N SER A 159 -6.11 5.88 -0.89
CA SER A 159 -5.66 6.24 -2.24
C SER A 159 -4.36 5.55 -2.68
N VAL A 160 -3.42 5.28 -1.77
CA VAL A 160 -2.19 4.51 -2.04
C VAL A 160 -2.56 3.03 -2.04
N GLY A 161 -2.86 2.51 -3.22
CA GLY A 161 -3.62 1.28 -3.39
C GLY A 161 -2.82 0.04 -2.99
N PHE A 162 -1.50 0.09 -3.08
CA PHE A 162 -0.65 -1.07 -2.84
C PHE A 162 -0.37 -1.40 -1.37
N LYS A 163 -0.85 -0.55 -0.45
CA LYS A 163 -0.69 -0.76 0.99
C LYS A 163 -1.74 -1.75 1.51
N LYS A 164 -2.60 -1.36 2.46
CA LYS A 164 -3.58 -2.30 3.05
C LYS A 164 -4.64 -2.78 2.08
N LEU A 165 -4.92 -2.07 0.98
CA LEU A 165 -5.92 -2.49 0.01
C LEU A 165 -5.39 -3.68 -0.80
N ALA A 166 -4.25 -3.53 -1.50
CA ALA A 166 -3.63 -4.62 -2.25
C ALA A 166 -3.11 -5.75 -1.36
N PHE A 167 -2.72 -5.48 -0.11
CA PHE A 167 -2.31 -6.53 0.83
C PHE A 167 -3.38 -7.61 1.00
N ARG A 168 -4.67 -7.25 0.96
CA ARG A 168 -5.77 -8.24 1.05
C ARG A 168 -5.87 -9.12 -0.19
N LEU A 169 -5.60 -8.55 -1.38
CA LEU A 169 -5.50 -9.32 -2.62
C LEU A 169 -4.28 -10.26 -2.57
N ALA A 170 -3.16 -9.75 -2.03
CA ALA A 170 -1.94 -10.53 -1.87
C ALA A 170 -2.12 -11.72 -0.91
N ILE A 171 -2.82 -11.57 0.23
CA ILE A 171 -3.15 -12.68 1.14
C ILE A 171 -3.91 -13.79 0.40
N ARG A 172 -4.92 -13.42 -0.39
CA ARG A 172 -5.71 -14.38 -1.15
C ARG A 172 -4.83 -15.11 -2.17
N LYS A 173 -4.00 -14.37 -2.91
CA LYS A 173 -3.04 -14.95 -3.87
C LYS A 173 -2.05 -15.90 -3.18
N ALA A 174 -1.51 -15.49 -2.04
CA ALA A 174 -0.59 -16.28 -1.23
C ALA A 174 -1.21 -17.61 -0.78
N ASN A 175 -2.45 -17.58 -0.31
CA ASN A 175 -3.20 -18.77 0.05
C ASN A 175 -3.42 -19.73 -1.14
N TYR A 176 -3.71 -19.22 -2.33
CA TYR A 176 -3.86 -20.07 -3.53
C TYR A 176 -2.54 -20.65 -4.05
N GLU A 177 -1.45 -19.90 -3.91
CA GLU A 177 -0.13 -20.27 -4.44
C GLU A 177 0.79 -20.96 -3.43
N GLY A 178 0.35 -21.13 -2.18
CA GLY A 178 1.10 -21.83 -1.14
C GLY A 178 2.25 -21.04 -0.53
N TRP A 179 2.10 -19.72 -0.35
CA TRP A 179 3.06 -18.87 0.35
C TRP A 179 2.35 -17.92 1.34
N LEU A 180 3.12 -17.11 2.08
CA LEU A 180 2.56 -16.23 3.13
C LEU A 180 2.73 -14.75 2.79
N ALA A 181 1.64 -14.00 2.87
CA ALA A 181 1.64 -12.54 2.86
C ALA A 181 1.24 -12.04 4.25
N GLU A 182 2.20 -11.51 5.00
CA GLU A 182 2.05 -11.26 6.43
C GLU A 182 2.26 -9.79 6.80
N HIS A 183 1.51 -9.34 7.80
CA HIS A 183 1.67 -8.01 8.40
C HIS A 183 2.75 -8.07 9.49
N MET A 184 3.98 -8.31 9.04
CA MET A 184 5.15 -8.56 9.88
C MET A 184 6.30 -7.61 9.54
N MET A 185 7.06 -7.22 10.56
CA MET A 185 8.38 -6.62 10.36
C MET A 185 9.39 -7.68 9.92
N LEU A 186 10.51 -7.22 9.34
CA LEU A 186 11.69 -8.00 8.99
C LEU A 186 12.93 -7.26 9.48
N MET A 187 13.77 -7.94 10.24
CA MET A 187 15.03 -7.39 10.74
C MET A 187 16.14 -8.44 10.73
N GLY A 188 17.38 -7.98 10.63
CA GLY A 188 18.59 -8.78 10.76
C GLY A 188 19.33 -8.39 12.02
N VAL A 189 19.48 -9.34 12.96
CA VAL A 189 20.12 -9.18 14.25
C VAL A 189 21.52 -9.76 14.24
N TYR A 190 22.50 -9.02 14.74
CA TYR A 190 23.88 -9.46 14.91
C TYR A 190 24.07 -10.14 16.27
N GLY A 191 24.42 -11.43 16.24
CA GLY A 191 24.77 -12.20 17.42
C GLY A 191 26.30 -12.31 17.64
N PRO A 192 26.71 -13.04 18.70
CA PRO A 192 28.12 -13.30 18.98
C PRO A 192 28.86 -13.92 17.78
N GLY A 193 30.13 -13.57 17.62
CA GLY A 193 30.97 -14.06 16.51
C GLY A 193 30.58 -13.50 15.14
N GLY A 194 29.85 -12.38 15.07
CA GLY A 194 29.45 -11.74 13.81
C GLY A 194 28.32 -12.45 13.06
N ARG A 195 27.68 -13.45 13.68
CA ARG A 195 26.58 -14.20 13.07
C ARG A 195 25.36 -13.29 12.88
N LYS A 196 24.86 -13.18 11.65
CA LYS A 196 23.61 -12.47 11.35
C LYS A 196 22.43 -13.43 11.32
N THR A 197 21.37 -13.13 12.07
CA THR A 197 20.13 -13.90 12.12
C THR A 197 18.96 -13.04 11.68
N TYR A 198 18.07 -13.57 10.86
CA TYR A 198 16.90 -12.83 10.39
C TYR A 198 15.67 -13.21 11.19
N PHE A 199 14.91 -12.21 11.60
CA PHE A 199 13.68 -12.35 12.36
C PHE A 199 12.52 -11.70 11.62
N SER A 200 11.34 -12.30 11.77
CA SER A 200 10.08 -11.71 11.39
C SER A 200 9.13 -11.71 12.59
N GLY A 201 8.31 -10.67 12.73
CA GLY A 201 7.42 -10.52 13.88
C GLY A 201 6.16 -9.72 13.56
N ALA A 202 5.01 -10.26 13.96
CA ALA A 202 3.72 -9.58 13.87
C ALA A 202 3.39 -8.92 15.21
N PHE A 203 3.01 -7.66 15.17
CA PHE A 203 2.62 -6.88 16.34
C PHE A 203 1.27 -6.22 16.05
N PRO A 204 0.34 -6.18 17.02
CA PRO A 204 -0.82 -5.31 16.94
C PRO A 204 -0.42 -3.83 16.84
N SER A 205 -1.36 -2.98 16.42
CA SER A 205 -1.14 -1.53 16.39
C SER A 205 -0.70 -1.02 17.76
N ALA A 206 0.20 -0.02 17.76
CA ALA A 206 0.73 0.62 18.98
C ALA A 206 1.50 -0.31 19.94
N CYS A 207 1.98 -1.47 19.47
CA CYS A 207 2.82 -2.38 20.26
C CYS A 207 4.32 -2.30 19.91
N GLY A 208 4.81 -1.19 19.36
CA GLY A 208 6.25 -0.98 19.12
C GLY A 208 6.86 -1.76 17.94
N LYS A 209 6.05 -2.14 16.93
CA LYS A 209 6.52 -2.87 15.73
C LYS A 209 7.68 -2.16 15.04
N THR A 210 7.48 -0.88 14.71
CA THR A 210 8.46 -0.07 13.98
C THR A 210 9.71 0.18 14.82
N SER A 211 9.56 0.50 16.11
CA SER A 211 10.68 0.69 17.02
C SER A 211 11.53 -0.58 17.15
N THR A 212 10.91 -1.76 17.19
CA THR A 212 11.62 -3.06 17.21
C THR A 212 12.38 -3.32 15.91
N ALA A 213 11.76 -3.02 14.76
CA ALA A 213 12.40 -3.20 13.45
C ALA A 213 13.62 -2.28 13.23
N MET A 214 13.73 -1.20 14.02
CA MET A 214 14.72 -0.13 13.90
C MET A 214 15.69 -0.05 15.09
N LEU A 215 15.82 -1.14 15.86
CA LEU A 215 16.74 -1.20 16.99
C LEU A 215 18.16 -0.76 16.58
N PRO A 216 18.79 0.16 17.33
CA PRO A 216 20.14 0.62 17.03
C PRO A 216 21.16 -0.52 16.96
N GLY A 217 22.01 -0.50 15.93
CA GLY A 217 23.03 -1.53 15.68
C GLY A 217 22.55 -2.71 14.84
N GLU A 218 21.23 -2.86 14.65
CA GLU A 218 20.65 -3.93 13.84
C GLU A 218 20.32 -3.47 12.42
N THR A 219 19.99 -4.44 11.55
CA THR A 219 19.61 -4.16 10.15
C THR A 219 18.09 -4.16 10.01
N ILE A 220 17.50 -3.02 9.67
CA ILE A 220 16.12 -2.96 9.18
C ILE A 220 16.02 -3.55 7.76
N LEU A 221 15.06 -4.46 7.55
CA LEU A 221 14.70 -4.93 6.21
C LEU A 221 13.30 -4.44 5.81
N GLY A 222 12.36 -4.34 6.75
CA GLY A 222 11.03 -3.76 6.58
C GLY A 222 10.27 -3.72 7.90
N ASP A 223 9.31 -2.82 8.05
CA ASP A 223 8.57 -2.64 9.29
C ASP A 223 7.10 -3.06 9.20
N ASP A 224 6.53 -3.16 7.99
CA ASP A 224 5.07 -3.31 7.83
C ASP A 224 4.61 -4.64 7.21
N ILE A 225 5.12 -4.98 6.03
CA ILE A 225 4.62 -6.09 5.20
C ILE A 225 5.75 -7.00 4.70
N ALA A 226 5.58 -8.31 4.91
CA ALA A 226 6.50 -9.35 4.49
C ALA A 226 5.84 -10.38 3.56
N TYR A 227 6.52 -10.78 2.49
CA TYR A 227 6.18 -11.99 1.74
C TYR A 227 7.18 -13.09 2.07
N ILE A 228 6.68 -14.27 2.44
CA ILE A 228 7.49 -15.42 2.87
C ILE A 228 7.18 -16.61 1.98
N ARG A 229 8.23 -17.22 1.41
CA ARG A 229 8.15 -18.40 0.54
C ARG A 229 9.14 -19.46 1.00
N ASP A 230 8.79 -20.73 0.80
CA ASP A 230 9.76 -21.81 0.90
C ASP A 230 10.63 -21.83 -0.37
N ILE A 231 11.95 -21.68 -0.20
CA ILE A 231 12.93 -21.76 -1.28
C ILE A 231 14.05 -22.71 -0.84
N GLY A 232 13.95 -23.96 -1.30
CA GLY A 232 14.91 -25.01 -0.99
C GLY A 232 14.83 -25.50 0.46
N SER A 233 13.60 -25.68 0.98
CA SER A 233 13.32 -26.07 2.37
C SER A 233 13.75 -25.02 3.39
N VAL A 234 13.79 -23.75 2.98
CA VAL A 234 14.16 -22.60 3.80
C VAL A 234 13.13 -21.50 3.59
N ALA A 235 12.52 -21.05 4.69
CA ALA A 235 11.65 -19.88 4.67
C ALA A 235 12.48 -18.63 4.33
N ARG A 236 12.24 -18.05 3.17
CA ARG A 236 12.84 -16.79 2.74
C ARG A 236 11.79 -15.69 2.72
N ALA A 237 12.14 -14.54 3.27
CA ALA A 237 11.25 -13.40 3.39
C ALA A 237 11.78 -12.18 2.64
N VAL A 238 10.88 -11.36 2.09
CA VAL A 238 11.22 -10.07 1.50
C VAL A 238 10.29 -8.98 2.04
N ASN A 239 10.83 -7.77 2.15
CA ASN A 239 10.01 -6.58 2.31
C ASN A 239 9.31 -6.26 0.98
N VAL A 240 7.98 -6.14 1.05
CA VAL A 240 7.14 -5.80 -0.10
C VAL A 240 7.36 -4.36 -0.54
N GLU A 241 7.53 -3.46 0.45
CA GLU A 241 7.76 -2.04 0.28
C GLU A 241 9.26 -1.73 0.05
N SER A 242 9.55 -0.49 -0.34
CA SER A 242 10.89 0.11 -0.39
C SER A 242 11.00 1.41 0.40
N GLY A 243 9.91 1.85 1.04
CA GLY A 243 9.87 3.00 1.93
C GLY A 243 9.14 2.68 3.23
N ILE A 244 9.03 3.68 4.11
CA ILE A 244 8.35 3.58 5.41
C ILE A 244 7.18 4.56 5.40
N PHE A 245 6.01 4.10 5.84
CA PHE A 245 4.81 4.92 6.02
C PHE A 245 4.32 4.82 7.46
N GLY A 246 4.82 5.70 8.33
CA GLY A 246 4.58 5.68 9.76
C GLY A 246 3.91 6.95 10.29
N ILE A 247 3.33 6.86 11.48
CA ILE A 247 2.82 8.01 12.24
C ILE A 247 4.00 8.69 12.93
N ILE A 248 4.13 10.01 12.74
CA ILE A 248 5.26 10.78 13.30
C ILE A 248 4.91 11.57 14.58
N LYS A 249 3.64 11.50 15.05
CA LYS A 249 3.08 12.38 16.08
C LYS A 249 3.83 12.37 17.42
N ASP A 250 4.56 11.30 17.73
CA ASP A 250 5.27 11.12 19.00
C ASP A 250 6.75 10.76 18.82
N VAL A 251 7.26 10.82 17.58
CA VAL A 251 8.67 10.52 17.27
C VAL A 251 9.56 11.57 17.91
N ASN A 252 10.48 11.11 18.75
CA ASN A 252 11.36 11.99 19.52
C ASN A 252 12.82 11.48 19.50
N PRO A 253 13.81 12.35 19.77
CA PRO A 253 15.23 11.98 19.71
C PRO A 253 15.70 11.03 20.81
N GLU A 254 14.90 10.78 21.86
CA GLU A 254 15.26 9.91 22.99
C GLU A 254 14.82 8.46 22.72
N ASP A 255 13.55 8.26 22.39
CA ASP A 255 12.96 6.94 22.20
C ASP A 255 13.11 6.42 20.76
N ASP A 256 13.14 7.30 19.77
CA ASP A 256 13.10 6.96 18.34
C ASP A 256 14.30 7.54 17.57
N VAL A 257 15.49 7.44 18.16
CA VAL A 257 16.76 8.02 17.65
C VAL A 257 16.95 7.81 16.15
N SER A 258 16.76 6.58 15.67
CA SER A 258 16.94 6.20 14.26
C SER A 258 15.94 6.92 13.34
N ILE A 259 14.67 7.00 13.74
CA ILE A 259 13.60 7.64 12.95
C ILE A 259 13.81 9.15 12.96
N HIS A 260 14.05 9.73 14.14
CA HIS A 260 14.28 11.16 14.30
C HIS A 260 15.45 11.65 13.46
N LYS A 261 16.55 10.88 13.37
CA LYS A 261 17.73 11.19 12.56
C LYS A 261 17.47 11.13 11.05
N VAL A 262 16.53 10.31 10.58
CA VAL A 262 16.16 10.28 9.15
C VAL A 262 15.25 11.45 8.79
N LEU A 263 14.43 11.91 9.74
CA LEU A 263 13.47 12.99 9.54
C LEU A 263 14.04 14.40 9.70
N ASN A 264 15.26 14.57 10.25
CA ASN A 264 15.92 15.85 10.52
C ASN A 264 17.35 15.89 9.96
#